data_AF-A0A511H787-F1
#
_entry.id   AF-A0A511H787-F1
#
_cell.length_a   1.000
_cell.length_b   1.000
_cell.length_c   1.000
_cell.angle_alpha   90.00
_cell.angle_beta   90.00
_cell.angle_gamma   90.00
#
_symmetry.space_group_name_H-M   'P 1'
#
loop_
_entity.id
_entity.type
_entity.pdbx_description
1 polymer ?
#
loop_
_entity_poly.entity_id
_entity_poly.type
_entity_poly.pdbx_seq_one_letter_code
_entity_poly.pdbx_strand_id
1 'polypeptide(L)'
;MSEPQSSYAADEPRRSRTTALAAAACVLLALPFLVLGPYLLSAQARVELRCQPGGVCLLFHSSWLTRDEVASFAMKDVQGVKVDRTRAARRNRVPIFRPTLVTAYGEYPLFFQWTTEEAEATRVEAQLEQAFANPDGKTVEFVRDDRNASLRVGGAFSGVGVLLLVFATWLGLRTRTHLRTERARRAA
;
A
#
# COMPACT_ATOMS: atom_id res chain seq x y z
N MET A 1 30.30 -62.43 -25.33
CA MET A 1 29.63 -61.72 -24.21
C MET A 1 29.63 -60.26 -24.58
N SER A 2 28.46 -59.71 -24.86
CA SER A 2 28.27 -58.33 -25.32
C SER A 2 27.92 -57.48 -24.11
N GLU A 3 28.77 -56.52 -23.75
CA GLU A 3 28.39 -55.46 -22.80
C GLU A 3 27.35 -54.56 -23.46
N PRO A 4 26.21 -54.26 -22.80
CA PRO A 4 25.27 -53.29 -23.31
C PRO A 4 25.85 -51.89 -23.06
N GLN A 5 26.10 -51.15 -24.14
CA GLN A 5 26.38 -49.72 -24.08
C GLN A 5 25.21 -49.02 -23.38
N SER A 6 25.46 -48.37 -22.25
CA SER A 6 24.48 -47.50 -21.61
C SER A 6 24.34 -46.23 -22.43
N SER A 7 23.35 -46.22 -23.32
CA SER A 7 22.89 -45.04 -24.03
C SER A 7 22.18 -44.08 -23.05
N TYR A 8 22.94 -43.33 -22.26
CA TYR A 8 22.42 -42.14 -21.57
C TYR A 8 22.43 -40.94 -22.52
N ALA A 9 21.59 -40.99 -23.54
CA ALA A 9 21.29 -39.87 -24.41
C ALA A 9 19.81 -39.49 -24.25
N ALA A 10 19.44 -38.97 -23.08
CA ALA A 10 18.03 -38.64 -22.83
C ALA A 10 17.77 -37.47 -21.83
N ASP A 11 18.76 -36.67 -21.45
CA ASP A 11 18.54 -35.61 -20.44
C ASP A 11 18.38 -34.17 -20.99
N GLU A 12 18.68 -33.91 -22.27
CA GLU A 12 18.58 -32.57 -22.84
C GLU A 12 17.15 -32.00 -23.00
N PRO A 13 16.11 -32.75 -23.45
CA PRO A 13 14.78 -32.16 -23.64
C PRO A 13 14.01 -31.92 -22.34
N ARG A 14 14.38 -32.58 -21.23
CA ARG A 14 13.76 -32.35 -19.91
C ARG A 14 14.18 -31.01 -19.31
N ARG A 15 15.43 -30.60 -19.49
CA ARG A 15 16.00 -29.39 -18.87
C ARG A 15 15.40 -28.09 -19.42
N SER A 16 15.01 -28.04 -20.69
CA SER A 16 14.38 -26.85 -21.28
C SER A 16 12.90 -26.70 -20.89
N ARG A 17 12.20 -27.83 -20.70
CA ARG A 17 10.81 -27.83 -20.20
C ARG A 17 10.73 -27.41 -18.73
N THR A 18 11.68 -27.83 -17.90
CA THR A 18 11.69 -27.45 -16.48
C THR A 18 12.01 -25.97 -16.27
N THR A 19 12.91 -25.36 -17.05
CA THR A 19 13.17 -23.91 -16.96
C THR A 19 12.01 -23.07 -17.47
N ALA A 20 11.30 -23.52 -18.51
CA ALA A 20 10.09 -22.86 -19.01
C ALA A 20 8.95 -22.92 -17.98
N LEU A 21 8.73 -24.07 -17.35
CA LEU A 21 7.76 -24.23 -16.26
C LEU A 21 8.14 -23.40 -15.03
N ALA A 22 9.42 -23.33 -14.67
CA ALA A 22 9.91 -22.50 -13.58
C ALA A 22 9.70 -21.00 -13.86
N ALA A 23 9.96 -20.54 -15.09
CA ALA A 23 9.70 -19.16 -15.47
C ALA A 23 8.20 -18.82 -15.42
N ALA A 24 7.34 -19.71 -15.92
CA ALA A 24 5.88 -19.54 -15.83
C ALA A 24 5.40 -19.51 -14.37
N ALA A 25 5.91 -20.40 -13.53
CA ALA A 25 5.62 -20.42 -12.09
C ALA A 25 6.05 -19.13 -11.40
N CYS A 26 7.25 -18.60 -11.71
CA CYS A 26 7.71 -17.31 -11.16
C CYS A 26 6.79 -16.14 -11.58
N VAL A 27 6.31 -16.12 -12.83
CA VAL A 27 5.36 -15.09 -13.28
C VAL A 27 4.03 -15.20 -12.54
N LEU A 28 3.48 -16.41 -12.43
CA LEU A 28 2.24 -16.64 -11.70
C LEU A 28 2.36 -16.27 -10.22
N LEU A 29 3.50 -16.58 -9.61
CA LEU A 29 3.81 -16.18 -8.24
C LEU A 29 3.99 -14.67 -8.09
N ALA A 30 4.49 -13.97 -9.11
CA ALA A 30 4.69 -12.51 -9.06
C ALA A 30 3.38 -11.72 -9.11
N LEU A 31 2.35 -12.23 -9.80
CA LEU A 31 1.06 -11.54 -9.98
C LEU A 31 0.44 -11.01 -8.68
N PRO A 32 0.23 -11.80 -7.60
CA PRO A 32 -0.35 -11.26 -6.36
C PRO A 32 0.50 -10.15 -5.75
N PHE A 33 1.83 -10.21 -5.84
CA PHE A 33 2.73 -9.17 -5.32
C PHE A 33 2.64 -7.87 -6.12
N LEU A 34 2.52 -7.99 -7.45
CA LEU A 34 2.40 -6.85 -8.36
C LEU A 34 1.03 -6.18 -8.32
N VAL A 35 -0.02 -6.89 -7.92
CA VAL A 35 -1.35 -6.30 -7.71
C VAL A 35 -1.45 -5.70 -6.31
N LEU A 36 -1.05 -6.45 -5.29
CA LEU A 36 -1.21 -6.03 -3.88
C LEU A 36 -0.27 -4.88 -3.52
N GLY A 37 0.95 -4.86 -4.03
CA GLY A 37 1.94 -3.82 -3.74
C GLY A 37 1.45 -2.41 -4.10
N PRO A 38 1.11 -2.12 -5.37
CA PRO A 38 0.56 -0.84 -5.79
C PRO A 38 -0.77 -0.51 -5.12
N TYR A 39 -1.63 -1.51 -4.89
CA TYR A 39 -2.88 -1.31 -4.16
C TYR A 39 -2.64 -0.74 -2.76
N LEU A 40 -1.67 -1.29 -2.02
CA LEU A 40 -1.29 -0.77 -0.71
C LEU A 40 -0.67 0.63 -0.78
N LEU A 41 0.08 0.94 -1.84
CA LEU A 41 0.64 2.29 -2.07
C LEU A 41 -0.45 3.32 -2.40
N SER A 42 -1.57 2.87 -2.96
CA SER A 42 -2.77 3.68 -3.21
C SER A 42 -3.63 3.88 -1.96
N ALA A 43 -3.27 3.32 -0.80
CA ALA A 43 -3.99 3.57 0.44
C ALA A 43 -3.93 5.07 0.77
N GLN A 44 -5.11 5.70 0.85
CA GLN A 44 -5.25 7.13 1.14
C GLN A 44 -5.06 7.40 2.64
N ALA A 45 -3.84 7.16 3.11
CA ALA A 45 -3.49 7.20 4.51
C ALA A 45 -2.95 8.57 4.98
N ARG A 46 -3.03 9.61 4.14
CA ARG A 46 -2.73 10.99 4.55
C ARG A 46 -4.00 11.82 4.53
N VAL A 47 -4.37 12.34 5.69
CA VAL A 47 -5.55 13.18 5.90
C VAL A 47 -5.11 14.63 6.03
N GLU A 48 -5.71 15.52 5.24
CA GLU A 48 -5.47 16.96 5.32
C GLU A 48 -6.79 17.68 5.52
N LEU A 49 -6.89 18.48 6.58
CA LEU A 49 -8.00 19.39 6.81
C LEU A 49 -7.50 20.82 6.65
N ARG A 50 -8.13 21.57 5.76
CA ARG A 50 -7.79 22.98 5.47
C ARG A 50 -9.04 23.84 5.56
N CYS A 51 -9.07 24.77 6.51
CA CYS A 51 -10.15 25.74 6.65
C CYS A 51 -9.63 27.16 6.39
N GLN A 52 -10.32 27.87 5.49
CA GLN A 52 -10.08 29.29 5.27
C GLN A 52 -10.86 30.14 6.30
N PRO A 53 -10.28 31.24 6.79
CA PRO A 53 -10.99 32.14 7.70
C PRO A 53 -12.24 32.71 7.02
N GLY A 54 -13.41 32.55 7.65
CA GLY A 54 -14.70 32.94 7.08
C GLY A 54 -15.16 32.14 5.84
N GLY A 55 -14.42 31.09 5.45
CA GLY A 55 -14.63 30.32 4.23
C GLY A 55 -15.04 28.87 4.48
N VAL A 56 -14.78 28.04 3.46
CA VAL A 56 -15.03 26.59 3.52
C VAL A 56 -13.84 25.84 4.12
N CYS A 57 -14.16 24.75 4.81
CA CYS A 57 -13.23 23.71 5.20
C CYS A 57 -13.24 22.59 4.14
N LEU A 58 -12.05 22.17 3.74
CA LEU A 58 -11.82 21.09 2.79
C LEU A 58 -11.09 19.96 3.49
N LEU A 59 -11.63 18.75 3.39
CA LEU A 59 -11.02 17.53 3.87
C LEU A 59 -10.52 16.71 2.68
N PHE A 60 -9.22 16.45 2.64
CA PHE A 60 -8.58 15.63 1.62
C PHE A 60 -8.04 14.34 2.20
N HIS A 61 -8.26 13.26 1.47
CA HIS A 61 -7.55 11.99 1.67
C HIS A 61 -6.59 11.80 0.51
N SER A 62 -5.31 11.62 0.82
CA SER A 62 -4.25 11.48 -0.16
C SER A 62 -3.46 10.19 0.05
N SER A 63 -3.11 9.55 -1.06
CA SER A 63 -2.19 8.42 -1.12
C SER A 63 -0.83 8.92 -1.63
N TRP A 64 0.06 8.00 -2.02
CA TRP A 64 1.26 8.37 -2.78
C TRP A 64 0.98 8.67 -4.26
N LEU A 65 -0.18 8.23 -4.77
CA LEU A 65 -0.52 8.25 -6.19
C LEU A 65 -1.71 9.17 -6.51
N THR A 66 -2.60 9.38 -5.54
CA THR A 66 -3.90 10.05 -5.72
C THR A 66 -4.18 11.03 -4.58
N ARG A 67 -5.04 12.02 -4.86
CA ARG A 67 -5.55 12.97 -3.87
C ARG A 67 -7.03 13.19 -4.15
N ASP A 68 -7.85 12.83 -3.17
CA ASP A 68 -9.31 12.90 -3.29
C ASP A 68 -9.85 13.88 -2.25
N GLU A 69 -10.75 14.75 -2.69
CA GLU A 69 -11.55 15.58 -1.79
C GLU A 69 -12.69 14.70 -1.24
N VAL A 70 -12.71 14.55 0.08
CA VAL A 70 -13.70 13.71 0.77
C VAL A 70 -14.93 14.50 1.11
N ALA A 71 -14.74 15.73 1.58
CA ALA A 71 -15.82 16.60 1.99
C ALA A 71 -15.42 18.07 1.93
N SER A 72 -16.40 18.90 1.61
CA SER A 72 -16.36 20.34 1.79
C SER A 72 -17.54 20.77 2.66
N PHE A 73 -17.27 21.58 3.67
CA PHE A 73 -18.29 22.08 4.60
C PHE A 73 -17.94 23.50 5.03
N ALA A 74 -18.96 24.29 5.41
CA ALA A 74 -18.70 25.61 5.96
C ALA A 74 -18.15 25.50 7.38
N MET A 75 -17.28 26.42 7.79
CA MET A 75 -16.72 26.42 9.16
C MET A 75 -17.80 26.42 10.25
N LYS A 76 -18.93 27.11 10.00
CA LYS A 76 -20.09 27.16 10.91
C LYS A 76 -20.81 25.81 11.06
N ASP A 77 -20.61 24.88 10.13
CA ASP A 77 -21.24 23.56 10.16
C ASP A 77 -20.39 22.55 10.95
N VAL A 78 -19.19 22.95 11.39
CA VAL A 78 -18.33 22.17 12.28
C VAL A 78 -18.88 22.27 13.70
N GLN A 79 -19.24 21.13 14.27
CA GLN A 79 -19.79 21.05 15.62
C GLN A 79 -18.70 20.81 16.67
N GLY A 80 -17.58 20.18 16.27
CA GLY A 80 -16.44 19.93 17.14
C GLY A 80 -15.60 18.76 16.65
N VAL A 81 -14.67 18.33 17.50
CA VAL A 81 -13.88 17.10 17.32
C VAL A 81 -14.20 16.18 18.47
N LYS A 82 -14.36 14.89 18.19
CA LYS A 82 -14.53 13.86 19.22
C LYS A 82 -13.41 12.85 19.11
N VAL A 83 -12.99 12.27 20.22
CA VAL A 83 -12.11 11.10 20.21
C VAL A 83 -12.94 9.83 20.37
N ASP A 84 -13.13 9.10 19.28
CA ASP A 84 -13.76 7.79 19.32
C ASP A 84 -12.83 6.81 20.05
N ARG A 85 -13.39 6.15 21.08
CA ARG A 85 -12.69 5.17 21.91
C ARG A 85 -13.29 3.80 21.63
N THR A 86 -12.52 2.92 20.99
CA THR A 86 -12.94 1.53 20.81
C THR A 86 -12.11 0.63 21.70
N ARG A 87 -12.80 -0.23 22.47
CA ARG A 87 -12.16 -1.41 23.07
C ARG A 87 -12.20 -2.50 22.02
N ALA A 88 -11.06 -2.99 21.55
CA ALA A 88 -11.04 -4.21 20.76
C ALA A 88 -11.74 -5.31 21.60
N ALA A 89 -12.73 -6.00 21.03
CA ALA A 89 -13.64 -6.92 21.74
C ALA A 89 -12.98 -8.12 22.45
N ARG A 90 -11.64 -8.19 22.54
CA ARG A 90 -10.89 -9.23 23.26
C ARG A 90 -10.32 -8.70 24.57
N ARG A 91 -10.46 -9.51 25.62
CA ARG A 91 -10.18 -9.26 27.06
C ARG A 91 -8.85 -8.59 27.44
N ASN A 92 -7.86 -8.43 26.55
CA ASN A 92 -6.49 -8.03 26.90
C ASN A 92 -5.78 -7.15 25.83
N ARG A 93 -6.49 -6.29 25.08
CA ARG A 93 -5.83 -5.35 24.16
C ARG A 93 -5.94 -3.89 24.59
N VAL A 94 -4.88 -3.15 24.28
CA VAL A 94 -4.68 -1.72 24.50
C VAL A 94 -5.85 -0.94 23.88
N PRO A 95 -6.44 0.05 24.57
CA PRO A 95 -7.46 0.91 23.99
C PRO A 95 -6.94 1.58 22.73
N ILE A 96 -7.81 1.69 21.72
CA ILE A 96 -7.50 2.36 20.46
C ILE A 96 -8.39 3.60 20.31
N PHE A 97 -7.76 4.67 19.83
CA PHE A 97 -8.33 6.01 19.75
C PHE A 97 -8.30 6.49 18.31
N ARG A 98 -9.34 7.22 17.92
CA ARG A 98 -9.41 7.88 16.62
C ARG A 98 -10.11 9.22 16.77
N PRO A 99 -9.43 10.35 16.53
CA PRO A 99 -10.09 11.64 16.47
C PRO A 99 -10.96 11.71 15.20
N THR A 100 -12.16 12.21 15.36
CA THR A 100 -13.19 12.29 14.33
C THR A 100 -13.78 13.69 14.37
N LEU A 101 -13.81 14.36 13.22
CA LEU A 101 -14.44 15.65 13.05
C LEU A 101 -15.95 15.46 12.95
N VAL A 102 -16.71 16.17 13.79
CA VAL A 102 -18.18 16.13 13.79
C VAL A 102 -18.69 17.38 13.10
N THR A 103 -19.48 17.18 12.06
CA THR A 103 -20.11 18.24 11.27
C THR A 103 -21.61 18.02 11.16
N ALA A 104 -22.34 19.03 10.71
CA ALA A 104 -23.77 18.92 10.43
C ALA A 104 -24.11 17.83 9.38
N TYR A 105 -23.16 17.45 8.52
CA TYR A 105 -23.36 16.48 7.44
C TYR A 105 -22.91 15.06 7.82
N GLY A 106 -22.29 14.89 8.98
CA GLY A 106 -21.77 13.61 9.45
C GLY A 106 -20.41 13.70 10.12
N GLU A 107 -19.83 12.52 10.32
CA GLU A 107 -18.59 12.32 11.07
C GLU A 107 -17.46 11.90 10.13
N TYR A 108 -16.32 12.59 10.19
CA TYR A 108 -15.18 12.37 9.32
C TYR A 108 -13.93 12.01 10.12
N PRO A 109 -13.36 10.81 9.96
CA PRO A 109 -12.19 10.39 10.73
C PRO A 109 -10.96 11.21 10.31
N LEU A 110 -10.26 11.79 11.28
CA LEU A 110 -9.05 12.59 11.03
C LEU A 110 -7.80 11.72 10.93
N PHE A 111 -7.85 10.49 11.45
CA PHE A 111 -6.77 9.51 11.36
C PHE A 111 -7.21 8.34 10.49
N PHE A 112 -6.33 7.91 9.58
CA PHE A 112 -6.57 6.70 8.78
C PHE A 112 -6.43 5.45 9.66
N GLN A 113 -5.37 5.40 10.48
CA GLN A 113 -5.15 4.31 11.44
C GLN A 113 -5.61 4.70 12.84
N TRP A 114 -6.05 3.72 13.62
CA TRP A 114 -6.31 3.97 15.03
C TRP A 114 -4.98 4.12 15.78
N THR A 115 -4.86 5.13 16.64
CA THR A 115 -3.69 5.29 17.52
C THR A 115 -3.91 4.55 18.84
N THR A 116 -2.85 4.03 19.44
CA THR A 116 -2.88 3.47 20.80
C THR A 116 -2.60 4.51 21.87
N GLU A 117 -2.15 5.71 21.48
CA GLU A 117 -1.78 6.80 22.39
C GLU A 117 -2.96 7.75 22.59
N GLU A 118 -3.61 7.68 23.75
CA GLU A 118 -4.71 8.60 24.09
C GLU A 118 -4.25 10.06 24.03
N ALA A 119 -3.06 10.35 24.56
CA ALA A 119 -2.51 11.71 24.61
C ALA A 119 -2.33 12.32 23.22
N GLU A 120 -2.04 11.51 22.19
CA GLU A 120 -1.94 11.98 20.82
C GLU A 120 -3.32 12.38 20.27
N ALA A 121 -4.33 11.52 20.47
CA ALA A 121 -5.70 11.79 20.02
C ALA A 121 -6.30 13.02 20.71
N THR A 122 -6.15 13.13 22.04
CA THR A 122 -6.68 14.26 22.82
C THR A 122 -5.95 15.56 22.49
N ARG A 123 -4.65 15.51 22.13
CA ARG A 123 -3.91 16.71 21.69
C ARG A 123 -4.48 17.26 20.39
N VAL A 124 -4.83 16.38 19.44
CA VAL A 124 -5.42 16.78 18.16
C VAL A 124 -6.81 17.39 18.36
N GLU A 125 -7.63 16.78 19.21
CA GLU A 125 -8.92 17.33 19.63
C GLU A 125 -8.76 18.75 20.18
N ALA A 126 -7.92 18.93 21.20
CA ALA A 126 -7.69 20.24 21.81
C ALA A 126 -7.13 21.29 20.83
N GLN A 127 -6.22 20.90 19.94
CA GLN A 127 -5.64 21.79 18.93
C GLN A 127 -6.70 22.28 17.94
N LEU A 128 -7.57 21.39 17.47
CA LEU A 128 -8.61 21.73 16.51
C LEU A 128 -9.76 22.49 17.15
N GLU A 129 -10.19 22.11 18.36
CA GLU A 129 -11.19 22.88 19.11
C GLU A 129 -10.72 24.31 19.39
N GLN A 130 -9.46 24.48 19.80
CA GLN A 130 -8.88 25.81 20.00
C GLN A 130 -8.82 26.61 18.70
N ALA A 131 -8.54 25.95 17.57
CA ALA A 131 -8.51 26.59 16.25
C ALA A 131 -9.91 26.99 15.76
N PHE A 132 -10.93 26.18 16.03
CA PHE A 132 -12.33 26.48 15.69
C PHE A 132 -12.94 27.55 16.60
N ALA A 133 -12.51 27.65 17.85
CA ALA A 133 -12.94 28.69 18.78
C ALA A 133 -12.42 30.10 18.40
N ASN A 134 -11.32 30.19 17.63
CA ASN A 134 -10.71 31.47 17.20
C ASN A 134 -10.53 31.54 15.67
N PRO A 135 -11.62 31.62 14.89
CA PRO A 135 -11.57 31.53 13.43
C PRO A 135 -10.99 32.78 12.73
N ASP A 136 -10.99 33.94 13.39
CA ASP A 136 -10.73 35.24 12.75
C ASP A 136 -9.24 35.56 12.50
N GLY A 137 -8.32 34.70 12.93
CA GLY A 137 -6.89 35.01 12.86
C GLY A 137 -6.09 34.27 11.80
N LYS A 138 -6.43 33.01 11.50
CA LYS A 138 -5.51 32.09 10.79
C LYS A 138 -6.27 30.98 10.05
N THR A 139 -5.75 30.59 8.89
CA THR A 139 -6.10 29.32 8.24
C THR A 139 -5.83 28.15 9.18
N VAL A 140 -6.82 27.31 9.41
CA VAL A 140 -6.64 26.06 10.16
C VAL A 140 -6.12 25.02 9.17
N GLU A 141 -4.88 24.58 9.36
CA GLU A 141 -4.31 23.48 8.60
C GLU A 141 -3.91 22.36 9.56
N PHE A 142 -4.50 21.19 9.33
CA PHE A 142 -4.15 19.96 10.02
C PHE A 142 -3.75 18.92 8.98
N VAL A 143 -2.59 18.30 9.19
CA VAL A 143 -2.06 17.27 8.30
C VAL A 143 -1.61 16.09 9.15
N ARG A 144 -2.18 14.92 8.86
CA ARG A 144 -1.73 13.64 9.41
C ARG A 144 -1.29 12.73 8.28
N ASP A 145 -0.05 12.24 8.34
CA ASP A 145 0.50 11.33 7.35
C ASP A 145 0.78 9.94 7.97
N ASP A 146 -0.13 9.00 7.75
CA ASP A 146 0.02 7.59 8.16
C ASP A 146 0.53 6.70 6.99
N ARG A 147 0.99 7.29 5.87
CA ARG A 147 1.36 6.53 4.66
C ARG A 147 2.63 5.69 4.82
N ASN A 148 3.45 5.92 5.86
CA ASN A 148 4.70 5.20 6.07
C ASN A 148 4.51 3.69 6.25
N ALA A 149 3.46 3.26 6.96
CA ALA A 149 3.18 1.84 7.15
C ALA A 149 2.84 1.17 5.81
N SER A 150 1.95 1.81 5.03
CA SER A 150 1.56 1.36 3.69
C SER A 150 2.72 1.37 2.70
N LEU A 151 3.61 2.37 2.78
CA LEU A 151 4.82 2.46 1.96
C LEU A 151 5.77 1.30 2.21
N ARG A 152 6.03 0.96 3.48
CA ARG A 152 6.93 -0.14 3.85
C ARG A 152 6.40 -1.47 3.33
N VAL A 153 5.13 -1.77 3.61
CA VAL A 153 4.52 -3.05 3.21
C VAL A 153 4.32 -3.10 1.69
N GLY A 154 3.68 -2.09 1.10
CA GLY A 154 3.43 -2.00 -0.34
C GLY A 154 4.73 -1.98 -1.16
N GLY A 155 5.77 -1.32 -0.67
CA GLY A 155 7.11 -1.31 -1.26
C GLY A 155 7.78 -2.68 -1.22
N ALA A 156 7.72 -3.39 -0.09
CA ALA A 156 8.26 -4.75 0.02
C ALA A 156 7.55 -5.72 -0.92
N PHE A 157 6.21 -5.69 -0.98
CA PHE A 157 5.43 -6.53 -1.90
C PHE A 157 5.77 -6.22 -3.36
N SER A 158 5.75 -4.94 -3.74
CA SER A 158 6.11 -4.51 -5.10
C SER A 158 7.52 -4.96 -5.47
N GLY A 159 8.48 -4.83 -4.54
CA GLY A 159 9.86 -5.25 -4.73
C GLY A 159 10.00 -6.75 -5.01
N VAL A 160 9.32 -7.60 -4.24
CA VAL A 160 9.32 -9.06 -4.46
C VAL A 160 8.74 -9.40 -5.83
N GLY A 161 7.61 -8.79 -6.20
CA GLY A 161 6.99 -9.00 -7.51
C GLY A 161 7.93 -8.64 -8.67
N VAL A 162 8.60 -7.50 -8.58
CA VAL A 162 9.58 -7.04 -9.58
C VAL A 162 10.78 -7.99 -9.66
N LEU A 163 11.33 -8.42 -8.53
CA LEU A 163 12.46 -9.38 -8.50
C LEU A 163 12.09 -10.71 -9.15
N LEU A 164 10.89 -11.23 -8.90
CA LEU A 164 10.39 -12.45 -9.54
C LEU A 164 10.25 -12.28 -11.05
N LEU A 165 9.76 -11.13 -11.54
CA LEU A 165 9.70 -10.85 -12.97
C LEU A 165 11.07 -10.74 -13.62
N VAL A 166 12.02 -10.06 -12.98
CA VAL A 166 13.40 -9.96 -13.45
C VAL A 166 14.02 -11.36 -13.54
N PHE A 167 13.82 -12.18 -12.51
CA PHE A 167 14.32 -13.56 -12.48
C PHE A 167 13.67 -14.44 -13.56
N ALA A 168 12.35 -14.36 -13.75
CA ALA A 168 11.63 -15.08 -14.79
C ALA A 168 12.11 -14.66 -16.20
N THR A 169 12.31 -13.36 -16.41
CA THR A 169 12.83 -12.82 -17.67
C THR A 169 14.24 -13.31 -17.93
N TRP A 170 15.11 -13.30 -16.91
CA TRP A 170 16.46 -13.83 -17.00
C TRP A 170 16.49 -15.33 -17.34
N LEU A 171 15.66 -16.15 -16.69
CA LEU A 171 15.50 -17.57 -17.03
C LEU A 171 15.03 -17.78 -18.47
N GLY A 172 14.06 -16.97 -18.92
CA GLY A 172 13.56 -17.01 -20.29
C GLY A 172 14.63 -16.65 -21.33
N LEU A 173 15.41 -15.59 -21.08
CA LEU A 173 16.53 -15.20 -21.93
C LEU A 173 17.60 -16.28 -21.99
N ARG A 174 18.00 -16.84 -20.85
CA ARG A 174 18.99 -17.92 -20.78
C ARG A 174 18.52 -19.18 -21.51
N THR A 175 17.24 -19.53 -21.40
CA THR A 175 16.69 -20.68 -22.12
C THR A 175 16.70 -20.44 -23.63
N ARG A 176 16.37 -19.22 -24.09
CA ARG A 176 16.42 -18.85 -25.51
C ARG A 176 17.84 -18.88 -26.08
N THR A 177 18.85 -18.42 -25.33
CA THR A 177 20.24 -18.48 -25.80
C THR A 177 20.72 -19.92 -25.93
N HIS A 178 20.43 -20.79 -24.96
CA HIS A 178 20.75 -22.22 -25.05
C HIS A 178 20.10 -22.89 -26.27
N LEU A 179 18.81 -22.65 -26.51
CA LEU A 179 18.11 -23.20 -27.68
C LEU A 179 18.67 -22.68 -29.02
N ARG A 180 19.13 -21.42 -29.08
CA ARG A 180 19.79 -20.87 -30.27
C ARG A 180 21.14 -21.54 -30.51
N THR A 181 21.93 -21.76 -29.46
CA THR A 181 23.23 -22.46 -29.58
C THR A 181 23.07 -23.93 -29.98
N GLU A 182 22.05 -24.62 -29.49
CA GLU A 182 21.75 -26.00 -29.88
C GLU A 182 21.31 -26.09 -31.34
N ARG A 183 20.47 -25.17 -31.82
CA ARG A 183 20.06 -25.12 -33.24
C ARG A 183 21.24 -24.82 -34.17
N ALA A 184 22.13 -23.92 -33.78
CA ALA A 184 23.34 -23.62 -34.56
C ALA A 184 24.29 -24.83 -34.64
N ARG A 185 24.43 -25.60 -33.55
CA ARG A 185 25.23 -26.85 -33.53
C ARG A 185 24.62 -28.00 -34.31
N ARG A 186 23.30 -28.06 -34.45
CA ARG A 186 22.61 -29.09 -35.27
C ARG A 186 22.57 -28.74 -36.76
N ALA A 187 22.78 -27.48 -37.10
CA ALA A 187 22.78 -26.98 -38.49
C ALA A 187 24.19 -26.87 -39.10
N ALA A 188 25.23 -27.02 -38.29
CA ALA A 188 26.64 -27.12 -38.69
C ALA A 188 27.06 -28.59 -38.74
#